data_AF-A0A1G2Y5P6-F1
#
_entry.id   AF-A0A1G2Y5P6-F1
#
_cell.length_a   1.000
_cell.length_b   1.000
_cell.length_c   1.000
_cell.angle_alpha   90.00
_cell.angle_beta   90.00
_cell.angle_gamma   90.00
#
_symmetry.space_group_name_H-M   'P 1'
#
loop_
_entity.id
_entity.type
_entity.pdbx_description
1 polymer ?
#
loop_
_entity_poly.entity_id
_entity_poly.type
_entity_poly.pdbx_seq_one_letter_code
_entity_poly.pdbx_strand_id
1 'polypeptide(L)'
;MNPVGVETDYANLSVVEASGYAKRVLATKPVVYWNFDENDGATVAAQEVISSEVSKRLTATVAQRTIHSGFGNAAVVNGTAESVFHNTALGAGFLGGPYAIEFMIHTDDLNQNEKYILSFGAGGNDPAIIFNFAPAWSPGNAITKTENIDITNNEAWQHFVIVQYFNGSNIDIYQNGVLRPEIGFQDYQYDPAVNLENGVAVGAVEDNISGLPQYIFTGGIDEIAFYDLSEVTSIGAIETAGQIIASHSHATGLTSIVQSPEGVVIDGGGTATFRVVASGAEPLTYQWKKDGIPIPNSNYSVLLISSATRGDQGLYTCTVSNPESSETTFSAMLTVEMYCPDWSPYDFNDDCIIDLVDFAEFAAHWLDEDLVDFAEFAAHWLDEKGI
;
A
#
# COMPACT_ATOMS: atom_id res chain seq x y z
N MET A 1 50.05 -5.56 -15.57
CA MET A 1 49.18 -6.66 -15.07
C MET A 1 48.15 -6.00 -14.17
N ASN A 2 46.91 -5.86 -14.66
CA ASN A 2 45.78 -5.47 -13.81
C ASN A 2 45.43 -6.64 -12.88
N PRO A 3 45.14 -6.42 -11.59
CA PRO A 3 44.47 -7.44 -10.81
C PRO A 3 42.98 -7.43 -11.18
N VAL A 4 42.50 -8.64 -11.39
CA VAL A 4 41.15 -9.03 -11.82
C VAL A 4 40.12 -8.56 -10.78
N GLY A 5 39.03 -7.96 -11.26
CA GLY A 5 37.89 -7.60 -10.43
C GLY A 5 37.24 -8.85 -9.84
N VAL A 6 37.09 -8.85 -8.52
CA VAL A 6 36.22 -9.79 -7.83
C VAL A 6 34.83 -9.17 -7.88
N GLU A 7 34.03 -9.63 -8.83
CA GLU A 7 32.58 -9.44 -8.82
C GLU A 7 32.07 -10.30 -7.64
N THR A 8 31.71 -9.65 -6.52
CA THR A 8 31.13 -10.35 -5.38
C THR A 8 29.70 -10.73 -5.73
N ASP A 9 29.52 -12.03 -5.94
CA ASP A 9 28.25 -12.70 -6.19
C ASP A 9 27.35 -12.62 -4.95
N TYR A 10 26.27 -11.82 -5.04
CA TYR A 10 25.30 -11.59 -3.96
C TYR A 10 24.29 -12.75 -3.78
N ALA A 11 24.56 -13.94 -4.33
CA ALA A 11 23.56 -14.99 -4.51
C ALA A 11 23.30 -15.95 -3.32
N ASN A 12 23.85 -15.72 -2.11
CA ASN A 12 23.73 -16.71 -1.02
C ASN A 12 23.44 -16.16 0.40
N LEU A 13 22.75 -15.03 0.51
CA LEU A 13 21.90 -14.79 1.68
C LEU A 13 20.50 -15.27 1.30
N SER A 14 19.89 -16.14 2.10
CA SER A 14 18.47 -16.45 1.98
C SER A 14 17.68 -15.18 2.32
N VAL A 15 17.55 -14.29 1.34
CA VAL A 15 16.75 -13.07 1.41
C VAL A 15 15.33 -13.54 1.67
N VAL A 16 14.84 -13.32 2.89
CA VAL A 16 13.39 -13.20 3.11
C VAL A 16 12.94 -12.16 2.09
N GLU A 17 12.11 -12.54 1.12
CA GLU A 17 11.64 -11.59 0.13
C GLU A 17 11.05 -10.39 0.87
N ALA A 18 11.67 -9.22 0.70
CA ALA A 18 11.24 -8.00 1.35
C ALA A 18 9.73 -7.81 1.13
N SER A 19 9.00 -7.50 2.21
CA SER A 19 7.57 -7.23 2.14
C SER A 19 7.30 -6.16 1.08
N GLY A 20 6.08 -6.13 0.55
CA GLY A 20 5.66 -5.06 -0.38
C GLY A 20 5.95 -3.67 0.16
N TYR A 21 5.77 -3.50 1.47
CA TYR A 21 6.09 -2.28 2.18
C TYR A 21 7.59 -1.98 2.18
N ALA A 22 8.43 -2.93 2.57
CA ALA A 22 9.87 -2.78 2.56
C ALA A 22 10.41 -2.41 1.17
N LYS A 23 9.83 -2.95 0.10
CA LYS A 23 10.18 -2.56 -1.28
C LYS A 23 9.86 -1.08 -1.58
N ARG A 24 8.74 -0.55 -1.09
CA ARG A 24 8.37 0.87 -1.26
C ARG A 24 9.28 1.80 -0.47
N VAL A 25 9.59 1.45 0.78
CA VAL A 25 10.58 2.16 1.60
C VAL A 25 11.93 2.18 0.90
N LEU A 26 12.44 1.03 0.44
CA LEU A 26 13.72 0.98 -0.27
C LEU A 26 13.72 1.77 -1.59
N ALA A 27 12.58 1.86 -2.28
CA ALA A 27 12.46 2.62 -3.53
C ALA A 27 12.62 4.14 -3.32
N THR A 28 12.29 4.65 -2.13
CA THR A 28 12.47 6.06 -1.75
C THR A 28 13.85 6.36 -1.15
N LYS A 29 14.73 5.35 -1.06
CA LYS A 29 16.16 5.48 -0.71
C LYS A 29 16.42 6.18 0.62
N PRO A 30 15.92 5.64 1.74
CA PRO A 30 16.29 6.14 3.07
C PRO A 30 17.81 6.04 3.29
N VAL A 31 18.36 6.93 4.11
CA VAL A 31 19.75 6.86 4.56
C VAL A 31 19.96 5.76 5.60
N VAL A 32 18.90 5.42 6.35
CA VAL A 32 18.87 4.35 7.34
C VAL A 32 17.48 3.71 7.29
N TYR A 33 17.44 2.39 7.27
CA TYR A 33 16.21 1.62 7.30
C TYR A 33 16.39 0.38 8.18
N TRP A 34 15.44 0.17 9.09
CA TRP A 34 15.38 -0.96 10.00
C TRP A 34 14.01 -1.63 9.88
N ASN A 35 13.99 -2.78 9.22
CA ASN A 35 12.88 -3.73 9.29
C ASN A 35 13.20 -4.85 10.29
N PHE A 36 12.19 -5.35 10.98
CA PHE A 36 12.37 -6.31 12.07
C PHE A 36 11.96 -7.75 11.66
N ASP A 37 11.98 -8.02 10.34
CA ASP A 37 11.44 -9.21 9.66
C ASP A 37 12.34 -10.46 9.59
N GLU A 38 13.56 -10.42 10.13
CA GLU A 38 14.54 -11.52 9.97
C GLU A 38 14.07 -12.86 10.58
N ASN A 39 14.28 -13.97 9.86
CA ASN A 39 14.04 -15.34 10.33
C ASN A 39 15.12 -15.79 11.35
N ASP A 40 14.69 -15.97 12.60
CA ASP A 40 15.29 -16.71 13.73
C ASP A 40 16.21 -15.95 14.74
N GLY A 41 15.95 -16.16 16.05
CA GLY A 41 16.77 -15.73 17.20
C GLY A 41 16.01 -14.97 18.32
N ALA A 42 16.54 -14.91 19.55
CA ALA A 42 15.99 -14.08 20.64
C ALA A 42 16.44 -12.62 20.58
N THR A 43 17.36 -12.30 19.66
CA THR A 43 17.89 -10.96 19.41
C THR A 43 17.28 -10.47 18.11
N VAL A 44 16.58 -9.35 18.12
CA VAL A 44 16.17 -8.72 16.87
C VAL A 44 17.35 -7.92 16.36
N ALA A 45 17.87 -8.31 15.19
CA ALA A 45 18.79 -7.48 14.44
C ALA A 45 18.01 -6.90 13.27
N ALA A 46 18.08 -5.59 13.10
CA ALA A 46 17.55 -4.95 11.92
C ALA A 46 18.54 -5.11 10.75
N GLN A 47 18.01 -5.40 9.56
CA GLN A 47 18.81 -5.47 8.34
C GLN A 47 19.20 -4.06 7.87
N GLU A 48 20.50 -3.80 7.71
CA GLU A 48 21.00 -2.60 7.06
C GLU A 48 20.89 -2.75 5.53
N VAL A 49 20.27 -1.78 4.85
CA VAL A 49 20.43 -1.61 3.41
C VAL A 49 20.96 -0.19 3.15
N ILE A 50 22.29 -0.01 3.23
CA ILE A 50 23.17 0.63 2.22
C ILE A 50 24.58 0.94 2.81
N SER A 51 25.58 0.30 2.20
CA SER A 51 27.04 0.59 2.18
C SER A 51 27.88 0.42 3.47
N SER A 52 28.30 -0.83 3.66
CA SER A 52 29.66 -1.36 3.94
C SER A 52 30.61 -0.82 5.02
N GLU A 53 30.33 0.18 5.87
CA GLU A 53 31.27 0.47 6.98
C GLU A 53 30.58 0.84 8.31
N VAL A 54 30.98 0.13 9.38
CA VAL A 54 30.55 0.20 10.80
C VAL A 54 29.21 -0.51 11.09
N SER A 55 29.12 -1.23 12.22
CA SER A 55 27.96 -2.03 12.63
C SER A 55 26.73 -1.15 12.91
N LYS A 56 25.89 -0.90 11.90
CA LYS A 56 24.64 -0.12 12.01
C LYS A 56 23.44 -0.94 12.56
N ARG A 57 23.72 -2.11 13.15
CA ARG A 57 22.70 -2.99 13.75
C ARG A 57 22.10 -2.34 14.99
N LEU A 58 20.78 -2.31 15.05
CA LEU A 58 20.06 -2.02 16.27
C LEU A 58 20.13 -3.25 17.20
N THR A 59 20.44 -3.05 18.49
CA THR A 59 20.63 -4.15 19.45
C THR A 59 19.82 -3.95 20.71
N ALA A 60 19.21 -5.02 21.20
CA ALA A 60 18.53 -5.09 22.49
C ALA A 60 18.83 -6.43 23.17
N THR A 61 18.86 -6.46 24.50
CA THR A 61 19.30 -7.65 25.26
C THR A 61 18.15 -8.65 25.47
N VAL A 62 16.91 -8.17 25.63
CA VAL A 62 15.73 -8.99 25.97
C VAL A 62 14.50 -8.62 25.10
N ALA A 63 14.70 -7.97 23.96
CA ALA A 63 13.57 -7.61 23.09
C ALA A 63 12.83 -8.85 22.57
N GLN A 64 11.51 -8.77 22.56
CA GLN A 64 10.64 -9.80 22.02
C GLN A 64 10.19 -9.43 20.61
N ARG A 65 9.68 -10.42 19.87
CA ARG A 65 9.05 -10.20 18.57
C ARG A 65 7.54 -10.31 18.72
N THR A 66 6.82 -9.53 17.94
CA THR A 66 5.38 -9.69 17.73
C THR A 66 5.07 -9.77 16.25
N ILE A 67 3.91 -10.34 15.92
CA ILE A 67 3.46 -10.42 14.53
C ILE A 67 2.89 -9.06 14.12
N HIS A 68 3.39 -8.53 13.02
CA HIS A 68 2.82 -7.37 12.36
C HIS A 68 2.13 -7.84 11.07
N SER A 69 0.84 -8.21 11.18
CA SER A 69 0.12 -8.86 10.08
C SER A 69 0.11 -8.00 8.81
N GLY A 70 0.68 -8.52 7.73
CA GLY A 70 0.79 -7.84 6.43
C GLY A 70 2.14 -7.16 6.17
N PHE A 71 2.97 -7.01 7.21
CA PHE A 71 4.29 -6.36 7.14
C PHE A 71 5.42 -7.29 7.58
N GLY A 72 5.13 -8.26 8.44
CA GLY A 72 6.05 -9.32 8.85
C GLY A 72 6.14 -9.43 10.37
N ASN A 73 7.33 -9.23 10.93
CA ASN A 73 7.59 -9.25 12.35
C ASN A 73 8.04 -7.86 12.82
N ALA A 74 7.64 -7.51 14.04
CA ALA A 74 8.07 -6.27 14.67
C ALA A 74 8.84 -6.50 15.97
N ALA A 75 9.60 -5.48 16.37
CA ALA A 75 10.24 -5.41 17.66
C ALA A 75 9.25 -5.01 18.76
N VAL A 76 9.40 -5.59 19.95
CA VAL A 76 8.61 -5.25 21.14
C VAL A 76 9.51 -4.64 22.21
N VAL A 77 9.11 -3.47 22.70
CA VAL A 77 9.65 -2.82 23.90
C VAL A 77 8.69 -3.11 25.05
N ASN A 78 9.18 -3.73 26.12
CA ASN A 78 8.38 -4.28 27.21
C ASN A 78 8.47 -3.44 28.50
N GLY A 79 8.75 -2.14 28.37
CA GLY A 79 8.88 -1.24 29.52
C GLY A 79 10.12 -1.47 30.40
N THR A 80 11.07 -2.32 29.98
CA THR A 80 12.33 -2.56 30.70
C THR A 80 13.53 -2.01 29.92
N ALA A 81 14.57 -1.58 30.62
CA ALA A 81 15.79 -1.05 30.00
C ALA A 81 16.44 -2.04 29.01
N GLU A 82 16.34 -3.34 29.27
CA GLU A 82 16.92 -4.39 28.42
C GLU A 82 16.16 -4.61 27.10
N SER A 83 14.92 -4.12 27.01
CA SER A 83 14.09 -4.15 25.81
C SER A 83 14.25 -2.91 24.92
N VAL A 84 15.00 -1.91 25.40
CA VAL A 84 15.35 -0.72 24.62
C VAL A 84 16.40 -1.10 23.60
N PHE A 85 16.22 -0.55 22.42
CA PHE A 85 17.03 -0.83 21.26
C PHE A 85 18.03 0.30 21.04
N HIS A 86 19.30 -0.06 20.88
CA HIS A 86 20.39 0.90 20.79
C HIS A 86 21.24 0.68 19.55
N ASN A 87 21.69 1.79 18.98
CA ASN A 87 22.84 1.85 18.10
C ASN A 87 23.86 2.85 18.67
N THR A 88 25.15 2.52 18.59
CA THR A 88 26.24 3.33 19.16
C THR A 88 26.73 4.46 18.23
N ALA A 89 26.55 4.34 16.91
CA ALA A 89 26.78 5.39 15.90
C ALA A 89 26.38 4.86 14.51
N LEU A 90 25.53 5.58 13.77
CA LEU A 90 25.11 5.15 12.43
C LEU A 90 26.10 5.55 11.34
N GLY A 91 26.99 6.50 11.59
CA GLY A 91 27.86 7.08 10.56
C GLY A 91 27.09 7.74 9.41
N ALA A 92 25.77 7.95 9.57
CA ALA A 92 24.88 8.56 8.60
C ALA A 92 24.90 10.10 8.64
N GLY A 93 25.81 10.69 9.43
CA GLY A 93 25.97 12.14 9.55
C GLY A 93 24.81 12.83 10.27
N PHE A 94 24.59 14.08 9.90
CA PHE A 94 23.63 14.97 10.53
C PHE A 94 22.53 15.35 9.55
N LEU A 95 21.27 15.14 9.94
CA LEU A 95 20.10 15.58 9.17
C LEU A 95 19.83 17.07 9.49
N GLY A 96 20.69 17.95 8.95
CA GLY A 96 20.64 19.40 9.17
C GLY A 96 19.87 20.19 8.10
N GLY A 97 19.44 19.54 7.03
CA GLY A 97 18.51 20.09 6.04
C GLY A 97 17.08 19.58 6.28
N PRO A 98 16.18 19.75 5.30
CA PRO A 98 14.92 19.02 5.29
C PRO A 98 15.17 17.51 5.41
N TYR A 99 14.32 16.83 6.18
CA TYR A 99 14.41 15.39 6.37
C TYR A 99 13.02 14.80 6.61
N ALA A 100 12.91 13.48 6.47
CA ALA A 100 11.73 12.75 6.92
C ALA A 100 12.11 11.56 7.81
N ILE A 101 11.22 11.23 8.74
CA ILE A 101 11.31 10.06 9.61
C ILE A 101 10.01 9.29 9.46
N GLU A 102 10.11 7.99 9.19
CA GLU A 102 8.99 7.08 9.02
C GLU A 102 9.12 5.92 10.02
N PHE A 103 8.01 5.47 10.59
CA PHE A 103 7.97 4.27 11.43
C PHE A 103 6.55 3.73 11.58
N MET A 104 6.46 2.45 11.93
CA MET A 104 5.23 1.79 12.35
C MET A 104 5.25 1.61 13.88
N ILE A 105 4.10 1.81 14.53
CA ILE A 105 3.97 1.71 15.98
C ILE A 105 2.63 1.12 16.41
N HIS A 106 2.64 0.29 17.45
CA HIS A 106 1.46 -0.01 18.28
C HIS A 106 1.82 0.19 19.75
N THR A 107 0.92 0.77 20.54
CA THR A 107 1.14 0.95 21.98
C THR A 107 0.33 -0.06 22.78
N ASP A 108 0.95 -0.66 23.78
CA ASP A 108 0.25 -1.42 24.83
C ASP A 108 0.11 -0.57 26.12
N ASP A 109 0.72 0.62 26.13
CA ASP A 109 0.63 1.55 27.25
C ASP A 109 -0.66 2.37 27.19
N LEU A 110 -1.56 2.09 28.12
CA LEU A 110 -2.80 2.84 28.34
C LEU A 110 -2.63 3.98 29.36
N ASN A 111 -1.43 4.14 29.93
CA ASN A 111 -1.20 5.14 30.98
C ASN A 111 -0.87 6.50 30.37
N GLN A 112 -1.43 7.56 30.97
CA GLN A 112 -1.31 8.93 30.50
C GLN A 112 0.07 9.58 30.73
N ASN A 113 1.19 8.85 30.70
CA ASN A 113 2.52 9.41 31.00
C ASN A 113 3.36 9.59 29.74
N GLU A 114 4.23 10.59 29.69
CA GLU A 114 5.20 10.79 28.61
C GLU A 114 6.07 9.53 28.35
N LYS A 115 6.29 9.20 27.07
CA LYS A 115 7.06 8.05 26.56
C LYS A 115 7.87 8.46 25.33
N TYR A 116 9.10 7.98 25.23
CA TYR A 116 9.98 8.27 24.10
C TYR A 116 9.94 7.13 23.09
N ILE A 117 9.75 7.46 21.82
CA ILE A 117 9.76 6.49 20.72
C ILE A 117 11.15 6.44 20.08
N LEU A 118 11.71 7.60 19.75
CA LEU A 118 13.06 7.73 19.19
C LEU A 118 13.80 8.86 19.92
N SER A 119 15.05 8.61 20.30
CA SER A 119 15.96 9.61 20.89
C SER A 119 17.28 9.61 20.12
N PHE A 120 17.78 10.79 19.78
CA PHE A 120 18.94 10.99 18.89
C PHE A 120 20.20 11.44 19.62
N GLY A 121 20.39 10.94 20.84
CA GLY A 121 21.51 11.29 21.69
C GLY A 121 21.33 10.84 23.14
N ALA A 122 22.38 11.06 23.92
CA ALA A 122 22.49 10.59 25.29
C ALA A 122 21.89 11.55 26.33
N GLY A 123 21.11 12.57 25.92
CA GLY A 123 20.11 13.29 26.73
C GLY A 123 20.28 14.82 26.84
N GLY A 124 19.36 15.50 27.53
CA GLY A 124 19.32 16.96 27.68
C GLY A 124 18.38 17.65 26.70
N ASN A 125 18.94 18.42 25.76
CA ASN A 125 18.23 19.17 24.70
C ASN A 125 18.41 18.48 23.33
N ASP A 126 18.63 17.17 23.30
CA ASP A 126 18.72 16.41 22.05
C ASP A 126 17.31 16.21 21.45
N PRO A 127 17.18 16.23 20.11
CA PRO A 127 15.93 15.90 19.45
C PRO A 127 15.43 14.51 19.85
N ALA A 128 14.11 14.42 20.05
CA ALA A 128 13.42 13.18 20.33
C ALA A 128 12.00 13.21 19.75
N ILE A 129 11.49 12.03 19.41
CA ILE A 129 10.08 11.82 19.08
C ILE A 129 9.41 11.25 20.33
N ILE A 130 8.48 12.02 20.87
CA ILE A 130 7.85 11.76 22.16
C ILE A 130 6.35 11.59 21.99
N PHE A 131 5.80 10.60 22.66
CA PHE A 131 4.37 10.49 22.89
C PHE A 131 4.03 10.94 24.31
N ASN A 132 3.12 11.89 24.45
CA ASN A 132 2.65 12.41 25.72
C ASN A 132 1.19 12.05 25.86
N PHE A 133 0.91 11.06 26.69
CA PHE A 133 -0.45 10.60 26.93
C PHE A 133 -1.20 11.50 27.95
N ALA A 134 -0.57 12.55 28.52
CA ALA A 134 -1.19 13.61 29.34
C ALA A 134 -0.85 15.02 28.83
N PRO A 135 -1.69 16.03 29.08
CA PRO A 135 -1.43 17.42 28.67
C PRO A 135 -0.39 18.16 29.54
N ALA A 136 0.64 17.48 30.04
CA ALA A 136 1.67 18.09 30.90
C ALA A 136 2.93 18.51 30.12
N TRP A 137 3.64 19.51 30.66
CA TRP A 137 4.88 20.09 30.12
C TRP A 137 5.99 19.04 29.91
N SER A 138 6.59 18.99 28.71
CA SER A 138 7.75 18.14 28.41
C SER A 138 9.08 18.91 28.57
N PRO A 139 10.13 18.30 29.14
CA PRO A 139 11.48 18.86 29.12
C PRO A 139 12.21 18.60 27.78
N GLY A 140 12.95 19.59 27.26
CA GLY A 140 13.94 19.41 26.15
C GLY A 140 13.55 19.97 24.77
N ASN A 141 14.50 19.95 23.81
CA ASN A 141 14.28 20.22 22.39
C ASN A 141 13.67 18.99 21.72
N ALA A 142 12.44 18.64 22.06
CA ALA A 142 11.78 17.49 21.49
C ALA A 142 10.87 17.90 20.32
N ILE A 143 10.65 16.96 19.38
CA ILE A 143 9.53 17.03 18.45
C ILE A 143 8.29 16.65 19.28
N THR A 144 7.68 17.65 19.93
CA THR A 144 6.53 17.47 20.82
C THR A 144 5.31 18.21 20.30
N LYS A 145 4.30 17.45 19.84
CA LYS A 145 2.91 17.89 19.98
C LYS A 145 1.98 16.69 20.05
N THR A 146 1.40 16.56 21.23
CA THR A 146 0.73 15.35 21.70
C THR A 146 -0.71 15.61 22.14
N GLU A 147 -1.17 16.86 22.00
CA GLU A 147 -2.54 17.19 22.37
C GLU A 147 -3.59 16.63 21.40
N ASN A 148 -3.20 16.08 20.23
CA ASN A 148 -4.15 15.58 19.21
C ASN A 148 -3.75 14.31 18.42
N ILE A 149 -2.57 13.70 18.67
CA ILE A 149 -2.28 12.37 18.13
C ILE A 149 -2.90 11.37 19.10
N ASP A 150 -4.07 10.84 18.79
CA ASP A 150 -4.65 9.75 19.57
C ASP A 150 -4.08 8.41 19.08
N ILE A 151 -3.08 7.88 19.78
CA ILE A 151 -2.70 6.46 19.70
C ILE A 151 -3.26 5.67 20.89
N THR A 152 -4.08 6.30 21.75
CA THR A 152 -4.44 5.80 23.09
C THR A 152 -5.41 4.62 23.07
N ASN A 153 -5.89 4.24 21.89
CA ASN A 153 -6.75 3.11 21.72
C ASN A 153 -6.48 2.52 20.33
N ASN A 154 -5.83 1.35 20.27
CA ASN A 154 -6.07 0.31 19.28
C ASN A 154 -5.00 -0.79 19.38
N GLU A 155 -5.43 -2.06 19.40
CA GLU A 155 -4.63 -3.24 19.08
C GLU A 155 -4.05 -3.22 17.64
N ALA A 156 -4.17 -2.09 16.93
CA ALA A 156 -3.84 -1.93 15.52
C ALA A 156 -2.60 -1.07 15.34
N TRP A 157 -1.73 -1.54 14.45
CA TRP A 157 -0.55 -0.83 13.98
C TRP A 157 -0.91 0.48 13.29
N GLN A 158 -0.11 1.51 13.57
CA GLN A 158 -0.24 2.84 12.99
C GLN A 158 1.05 3.24 12.29
N HIS A 159 0.91 3.91 11.16
CA HIS A 159 2.02 4.50 10.43
C HIS A 159 2.17 5.97 10.73
N PHE A 160 3.41 6.41 10.92
CA PHE A 160 3.74 7.81 11.07
C PHE A 160 4.84 8.21 10.10
N VAL A 161 4.66 9.40 9.50
CA VAL A 161 5.72 10.11 8.78
C VAL A 161 5.80 11.52 9.30
N ILE A 162 7.00 11.93 9.71
CA ILE A 162 7.31 13.28 10.17
C ILE A 162 8.22 13.90 9.14
N VAL A 163 7.82 15.02 8.55
CA VAL A 163 8.57 15.72 7.51
C VAL A 163 8.98 17.09 8.04
N GLN A 164 10.27 17.27 8.23
CA GLN A 164 10.86 18.54 8.65
C GLN A 164 11.28 19.34 7.41
N TYR A 165 10.89 20.61 7.37
CA TYR A 165 11.32 21.57 6.35
C TYR A 165 12.51 22.39 6.86
N PHE A 166 13.02 23.31 6.03
CA PHE A 166 14.13 24.21 6.37
C PHE A 166 13.92 24.91 7.73
N ASN A 167 14.90 24.78 8.64
CA ASN A 167 15.04 25.51 9.91
C ASN A 167 14.02 25.19 11.02
N GLY A 168 13.42 24.00 11.05
CA GLY A 168 12.61 23.57 12.20
C GLY A 168 11.17 24.09 12.26
N SER A 169 10.82 25.17 11.55
CA SER A 169 9.55 25.89 11.79
C SER A 169 8.32 25.27 11.12
N ASN A 170 8.49 24.55 10.01
CA ASN A 170 7.40 23.83 9.35
C ASN A 170 7.65 22.33 9.50
N ILE A 171 6.67 21.61 10.04
CA ILE A 171 6.65 20.16 10.10
C ILE A 171 5.29 19.69 9.60
N ASP A 172 5.31 18.70 8.70
CA ASP A 172 4.13 17.91 8.38
C ASP A 172 4.19 16.58 9.12
N ILE A 173 3.06 16.18 9.69
CA ILE A 173 2.89 14.87 10.30
C ILE A 173 1.79 14.15 9.53
N TYR A 174 2.12 12.98 9.00
CA TYR A 174 1.17 12.06 8.39
C TYR A 174 0.92 10.92 9.36
N GLN A 175 -0.35 10.57 9.54
CA GLN A 175 -0.76 9.38 10.28
C GLN A 175 -1.57 8.50 9.33
N ASN A 176 -1.14 7.24 9.18
CA ASN A 176 -1.75 6.28 8.24
C ASN A 176 -1.88 6.86 6.82
N GLY A 177 -0.84 7.57 6.40
CA GLY A 177 -0.75 8.23 5.09
C GLY A 177 -1.53 9.55 4.95
N VAL A 178 -2.34 9.94 5.94
CA VAL A 178 -3.14 11.16 5.90
C VAL A 178 -2.42 12.29 6.63
N LEU A 179 -2.27 13.46 5.97
CA LEU A 179 -1.71 14.66 6.60
C LEU A 179 -2.59 15.12 7.77
N ARG A 180 -1.97 15.42 8.90
CA ARG A 180 -2.61 15.90 10.13
C ARG A 180 -2.15 17.34 10.46
N PRO A 181 -2.67 18.37 9.76
CA PRO A 181 -2.20 19.75 9.90
C PRO A 181 -2.46 20.35 11.29
N GLU A 182 -3.42 19.83 12.03
CA GLU A 182 -3.71 20.22 13.43
C GLU A 182 -2.58 19.87 14.42
N ILE A 183 -1.62 19.06 13.98
CA ILE A 183 -0.49 18.54 14.77
C ILE A 183 0.77 19.40 14.55
N GLY A 184 0.70 20.46 13.75
CA GLY A 184 1.80 21.42 13.52
C GLY A 184 2.24 22.20 14.78
N PHE A 185 3.54 22.52 14.84
CA PHE A 185 4.25 23.17 15.95
C PHE A 185 3.56 24.42 16.51
N GLN A 186 3.71 24.63 17.83
CA GLN A 186 3.65 25.96 18.44
C GLN A 186 5.10 26.41 18.66
N ASP A 187 5.48 27.55 18.06
CA ASP A 187 6.77 28.26 18.15
C ASP A 187 7.74 27.73 19.24
N TYR A 188 8.71 26.90 18.84
CA TYR A 188 9.91 26.65 19.64
C TYR A 188 11.17 27.00 18.84
N GLN A 189 12.06 27.78 19.45
CA GLN A 189 13.13 28.55 18.79
C GLN A 189 14.36 27.77 18.33
N TYR A 190 14.35 26.44 18.30
CA TYR A 190 15.55 25.64 17.99
C TYR A 190 15.32 24.65 16.85
N ASP A 191 16.27 24.66 15.92
CA ASP A 191 16.33 23.80 14.74
C ASP A 191 16.49 22.33 15.19
N PRO A 192 15.51 21.43 14.94
CA PRO A 192 15.48 20.07 15.49
C PRO A 192 16.33 19.12 14.65
N ALA A 193 17.44 19.60 14.11
CA ALA A 193 18.31 18.82 13.26
C ALA A 193 18.82 17.58 14.01
N VAL A 194 18.66 16.42 13.38
CA VAL A 194 18.86 15.11 14.02
C VAL A 194 20.29 14.62 13.81
N ASN A 195 20.98 14.29 14.91
CA ASN A 195 22.33 13.74 14.86
C ASN A 195 22.30 12.20 14.90
N LEU A 196 22.57 11.56 13.78
CA LEU A 196 22.64 10.10 13.68
C LEU A 196 24.04 9.54 14.05
N GLU A 197 25.05 10.39 14.24
CA GLU A 197 26.40 9.99 14.66
C GLU A 197 26.47 9.62 16.15
N ASN A 198 25.60 10.20 16.99
CA ASN A 198 25.57 9.94 18.42
C ASN A 198 24.82 8.65 18.80
N GLY A 199 24.34 7.91 17.79
CA GLY A 199 23.49 6.75 18.01
C GLY A 199 22.01 7.11 18.12
N VAL A 200 21.17 6.08 18.12
CA VAL A 200 19.71 6.20 18.25
C VAL A 200 19.25 5.21 19.30
N ALA A 201 18.48 5.69 20.26
CA ALA A 201 17.72 4.85 21.18
C ALA A 201 16.28 4.76 20.68
N VAL A 202 15.76 3.53 20.58
CA VAL A 202 14.39 3.25 20.17
C VAL A 202 13.63 2.68 21.37
N GLY A 203 12.53 3.35 21.73
CA GLY A 203 11.66 3.00 22.85
C GLY A 203 12.02 3.63 24.19
N ALA A 204 13.00 4.54 24.26
CA ALA A 204 13.33 5.31 25.47
C ALA A 204 14.23 6.52 25.16
N VAL A 205 14.43 7.37 26.16
CA VAL A 205 15.54 8.34 26.21
C VAL A 205 16.66 7.78 27.07
N GLU A 206 17.91 7.97 26.64
CA GLU A 206 19.07 7.73 27.49
C GLU A 206 19.32 8.97 28.36
N ASP A 207 19.35 8.79 29.68
CA ASP A 207 19.71 9.86 30.61
C ASP A 207 21.23 9.99 30.71
N ASN A 208 21.80 11.16 30.39
CA ASN A 208 23.26 11.39 30.46
C ASN A 208 23.80 11.36 31.89
N ILE A 209 22.93 11.36 32.92
CA ILE A 209 23.35 11.34 34.33
C ILE A 209 23.50 9.89 34.82
N SER A 210 22.50 9.04 34.58
CA SER A 210 22.51 7.64 35.05
C SER A 210 23.01 6.64 34.01
N GLY A 211 23.03 7.02 32.72
CA GLY A 211 23.29 6.10 31.61
C GLY A 211 22.22 5.02 31.46
N LEU A 212 21.07 5.19 32.10
CA LEU A 212 19.96 4.23 32.07
C LEU A 212 18.79 4.78 31.25
N PRO A 213 18.08 3.93 30.49
CA PRO A 213 16.87 4.34 29.78
C PRO A 213 15.78 4.86 30.73
N GLN A 214 15.15 5.98 30.38
CA GLN A 214 14.01 6.57 31.07
C GLN A 214 12.82 6.74 30.11
N TYR A 215 11.62 6.96 30.68
CA TYR A 215 10.37 7.15 29.91
C TYR A 215 10.14 6.05 28.85
N ILE A 216 10.39 4.80 29.26
CA ILE A 216 10.43 3.63 28.39
C ILE A 216 9.03 3.34 27.83
N PHE A 217 8.94 3.29 26.51
CA PHE A 217 7.75 2.90 25.76
C PHE A 217 7.37 1.43 26.00
N THR A 218 6.08 1.12 25.92
CA THR A 218 5.60 -0.27 25.92
C THR A 218 4.69 -0.49 24.72
N GLY A 219 5.05 -1.46 23.88
CA GLY A 219 4.40 -1.75 22.63
C GLY A 219 5.39 -2.20 21.57
N GLY A 220 4.98 -2.19 20.32
CA GLY A 220 5.80 -2.63 19.20
C GLY A 220 6.12 -1.50 18.23
N ILE A 221 7.30 -1.64 17.63
CA ILE A 221 7.87 -0.71 16.69
C ILE A 221 8.39 -1.52 15.51
N ASP A 222 8.16 -1.01 14.31
CA ASP A 222 8.61 -1.62 13.07
C ASP A 222 8.96 -0.55 12.03
N GLU A 223 9.61 -0.97 10.94
CA GLU A 223 9.72 -0.19 9.71
C GLU A 223 10.30 1.22 9.88
N ILE A 224 11.34 1.36 10.71
CA ILE A 224 11.94 2.68 11.01
C ILE A 224 12.83 3.10 9.83
N ALA A 225 12.53 4.24 9.21
CA ALA A 225 13.31 4.80 8.13
C ALA A 225 13.62 6.29 8.33
N PHE A 226 14.81 6.70 7.89
CA PHE A 226 15.28 8.08 7.92
C PHE A 226 15.65 8.53 6.52
N TYR A 227 15.23 9.74 6.13
CA TYR A 227 15.43 10.28 4.79
C TYR A 227 16.15 11.63 4.88
N ASP A 228 17.28 11.76 4.19
CA ASP A 228 17.91 13.05 3.95
C ASP A 228 17.26 13.68 2.71
N LEU A 229 16.55 14.79 2.90
CA LEU A 229 15.89 15.55 1.83
C LEU A 229 16.64 16.86 1.52
N SER A 230 17.91 16.99 1.93
CA SER A 230 18.72 18.20 1.73
C SER A 230 18.95 18.56 0.27
N GLU A 231 18.87 17.60 -0.65
CA GLU A 231 18.92 17.86 -2.09
C GLU A 231 17.65 18.56 -2.63
N VAL A 232 16.55 18.51 -1.87
CA VAL A 232 15.28 19.13 -2.22
C VAL A 232 15.27 20.60 -1.80
N THR A 233 15.18 21.52 -2.77
CA THR A 233 15.39 22.96 -2.54
C THR A 233 14.10 23.80 -2.51
N SER A 234 12.93 23.18 -2.67
CA SER A 234 11.64 23.89 -2.67
C SER A 234 10.61 23.23 -1.75
N ILE A 235 9.77 24.05 -1.11
CA ILE A 235 8.71 23.59 -0.19
C ILE A 235 7.79 22.57 -0.87
N GLY A 236 7.29 22.84 -2.08
CA GLY A 236 6.39 21.91 -2.78
C GLY A 236 7.02 20.56 -3.13
N ALA A 237 8.34 20.51 -3.32
CA ALA A 237 9.04 19.25 -3.53
C ALA A 237 9.25 18.47 -2.22
N ILE A 238 9.40 19.16 -1.09
CA ILE A 238 9.42 18.53 0.24
C ILE A 238 8.03 17.98 0.58
N GLU A 239 6.97 18.75 0.32
CA GLU A 239 5.57 18.28 0.45
C GLU A 239 5.34 17.01 -0.37
N THR A 240 5.80 17.00 -1.63
CA THR A 240 5.68 15.85 -2.52
C THR A 240 6.45 14.63 -1.98
N ALA A 241 7.68 14.83 -1.50
CA ALA A 241 8.46 13.75 -0.89
C ALA A 241 7.75 13.18 0.35
N GLY A 242 7.23 14.06 1.21
CA GLY A 242 6.42 13.69 2.38
C GLY A 242 5.21 12.84 2.02
N GLN A 243 4.44 13.25 1.01
CA GLN A 243 3.28 12.50 0.52
C GLN A 243 3.65 11.14 -0.06
N ILE A 244 4.77 11.04 -0.78
CA ILE A 244 5.26 9.76 -1.31
C ILE A 244 5.63 8.81 -0.16
N ILE A 245 6.37 9.29 0.84
CA ILE A 245 6.75 8.47 2.01
C ILE A 245 5.50 8.09 2.82
N ALA A 246 4.57 9.03 3.03
CA ALA A 246 3.28 8.76 3.67
C ALA A 246 2.45 7.70 2.94
N SER A 247 2.60 7.59 1.61
CA SER A 247 1.90 6.57 0.83
C SER A 247 2.40 5.14 1.06
N HIS A 248 3.53 4.94 1.74
CA HIS A 248 4.01 3.59 2.07
C HIS A 248 2.99 2.80 2.89
N SER A 249 2.23 3.45 3.79
CA SER A 249 1.19 2.82 4.62
C SER A 249 -0.19 2.78 4.00
N HIS A 250 -0.43 3.56 2.94
CA HIS A 250 -1.67 3.49 2.16
C HIS A 250 -1.84 2.12 1.47
N ALA A 251 -0.86 1.23 1.65
CA ALA A 251 -0.92 -0.15 1.30
C ALA A 251 -1.06 -1.07 2.52
N THR A 252 -2.20 -0.97 3.21
CA THR A 252 -2.78 -2.14 3.87
C THR A 252 -3.85 -2.76 2.97
N GLY A 253 -3.78 -4.08 2.89
CA GLY A 253 -4.71 -4.92 2.15
C GLY A 253 -4.11 -5.40 0.83
N LEU A 254 -3.71 -6.68 0.83
CA LEU A 254 -3.89 -7.48 -0.38
C LEU A 254 -5.29 -7.13 -0.93
N THR A 255 -5.36 -6.90 -2.24
CA THR A 255 -6.64 -6.81 -2.95
C THR A 255 -7.56 -7.92 -2.46
N SER A 256 -8.70 -7.52 -1.90
CA SER A 256 -9.75 -8.42 -1.45
C SER A 256 -11.06 -8.04 -2.12
N ILE A 257 -11.68 -8.98 -2.81
CA ILE A 257 -13.01 -8.80 -3.39
C ILE A 257 -14.05 -8.90 -2.26
N VAL A 258 -14.61 -7.75 -1.88
CA VAL A 258 -15.70 -7.64 -0.91
C VAL A 258 -17.04 -8.04 -1.55
N GLN A 259 -17.25 -7.66 -2.81
CA GLN A 259 -18.43 -8.03 -3.58
C GLN A 259 -18.05 -8.26 -5.06
N SER A 260 -18.32 -9.48 -5.53
CA SER A 260 -18.25 -9.83 -6.95
C SER A 260 -19.46 -9.29 -7.72
N PRO A 261 -19.35 -9.08 -9.05
CA PRO A 261 -20.47 -8.63 -9.85
C PRO A 261 -21.57 -9.70 -9.88
N GLU A 262 -22.81 -9.25 -9.98
CA GLU A 262 -23.98 -10.12 -10.10
C GLU A 262 -24.38 -10.27 -11.57
N GLY A 263 -24.91 -11.43 -11.94
CA GLY A 263 -25.45 -11.66 -13.28
C GLY A 263 -26.69 -10.79 -13.54
N VAL A 264 -26.90 -10.42 -14.80
CA VAL A 264 -27.98 -9.51 -15.21
C VAL A 264 -28.71 -10.08 -16.43
N VAL A 265 -30.03 -9.97 -16.43
CA VAL A 265 -30.89 -10.22 -17.60
C VAL A 265 -31.52 -8.89 -18.00
N ILE A 266 -31.39 -8.50 -19.27
CA ILE A 266 -31.97 -7.28 -19.82
C ILE A 266 -32.57 -7.53 -21.20
N ASP A 267 -33.53 -6.70 -21.60
CA ASP A 267 -33.99 -6.68 -22.98
C ASP A 267 -32.92 -6.09 -23.91
N GLY A 268 -32.95 -6.50 -25.18
CA GLY A 268 -32.15 -5.90 -26.26
C GLY A 268 -32.31 -4.37 -26.31
N GLY A 269 -31.20 -3.65 -26.46
CA GLY A 269 -31.16 -2.18 -26.38
C GLY A 269 -31.16 -1.61 -24.96
N GLY A 270 -31.30 -2.46 -23.93
CA GLY A 270 -31.18 -2.09 -22.52
C GLY A 270 -29.75 -1.71 -22.10
N THR A 271 -29.58 -1.37 -20.82
CA THR A 271 -28.26 -1.08 -20.24
C THR A 271 -27.96 -2.05 -19.10
N ALA A 272 -26.88 -2.83 -19.23
CA ALA A 272 -26.37 -3.69 -18.16
C ALA A 272 -25.34 -2.92 -17.32
N THR A 273 -25.35 -3.15 -16.00
CA THR A 273 -24.39 -2.56 -15.06
C THR A 273 -23.77 -3.65 -14.21
N PHE A 274 -22.45 -3.81 -14.30
CA PHE A 274 -21.68 -4.67 -13.41
C PHE A 274 -20.91 -3.81 -12.41
N ARG A 275 -20.86 -4.23 -11.15
CA ARG A 275 -20.17 -3.51 -10.07
C ARG A 275 -19.29 -4.46 -9.28
N VAL A 276 -18.11 -3.97 -8.90
CA VAL A 276 -17.20 -4.65 -7.99
C VAL A 276 -16.97 -3.75 -6.79
N VAL A 277 -17.05 -4.33 -5.60
CA VAL A 277 -16.54 -3.68 -4.38
C VAL A 277 -15.29 -4.45 -3.99
N ALA A 278 -14.17 -3.74 -3.91
CA ALA A 278 -12.90 -4.30 -3.50
C ALA A 278 -12.30 -3.41 -2.41
N SER A 279 -11.53 -4.02 -1.52
CA SER A 279 -10.64 -3.35 -0.60
C SER A 279 -9.20 -3.70 -0.96
N GLY A 280 -8.27 -2.86 -0.51
CA GLY A 280 -6.84 -3.07 -0.73
C GLY A 280 -6.10 -1.75 -0.82
N ALA A 281 -4.78 -1.85 -0.96
CA ALA A 281 -3.93 -0.69 -1.20
C ALA A 281 -4.38 0.13 -2.42
N GLU A 282 -4.47 1.44 -2.28
CA GLU A 282 -4.67 2.35 -3.41
C GLU A 282 -3.31 2.67 -4.10
N PRO A 283 -3.28 2.99 -5.41
CA PRO A 283 -4.42 3.03 -6.32
C PRO A 283 -4.87 1.62 -6.74
N LEU A 284 -6.16 1.34 -6.57
CA LEU A 284 -6.79 0.17 -7.16
C LEU A 284 -6.96 0.38 -8.67
N THR A 285 -6.55 -0.63 -9.43
CA THR A 285 -6.73 -0.70 -10.87
C THR A 285 -7.69 -1.83 -11.20
N TYR A 286 -8.50 -1.63 -12.24
CA TYR A 286 -9.52 -2.58 -12.66
C TYR A 286 -9.28 -2.97 -14.12
N GLN A 287 -9.58 -4.21 -14.47
CA GLN A 287 -9.60 -4.66 -15.85
C GLN A 287 -10.74 -5.66 -16.02
N TRP A 288 -11.78 -5.25 -16.76
CA TRP A 288 -12.88 -6.15 -17.08
C TRP A 288 -12.52 -7.06 -18.26
N LYS A 289 -13.08 -8.26 -18.23
CA LYS A 289 -12.98 -9.26 -19.30
C LYS A 289 -14.38 -9.77 -19.63
N LYS A 290 -14.62 -10.00 -20.92
CA LYS A 290 -15.76 -10.76 -21.43
C LYS A 290 -15.24 -12.08 -21.99
N ASP A 291 -15.75 -13.20 -21.48
CA ASP A 291 -15.36 -14.55 -21.92
C ASP A 291 -13.84 -14.77 -21.92
N GLY A 292 -13.16 -14.19 -20.92
CA GLY A 292 -11.71 -14.23 -20.75
C GLY A 292 -10.92 -13.20 -21.57
N ILE A 293 -11.56 -12.46 -22.47
CA ILE A 293 -10.94 -11.43 -23.32
C ILE A 293 -11.04 -10.04 -22.68
N PRO A 294 -9.93 -9.29 -22.51
CA PRO A 294 -9.95 -7.94 -21.95
C PRO A 294 -10.81 -6.97 -22.75
N ILE A 295 -11.65 -6.21 -22.03
CA ILE A 295 -12.43 -5.10 -22.60
C ILE A 295 -11.55 -3.85 -22.55
N PRO A 296 -11.25 -3.19 -23.68
CA PRO A 296 -10.43 -1.98 -23.71
C PRO A 296 -11.01 -0.85 -22.84
N ASN A 297 -10.14 -0.10 -22.17
CA ASN A 297 -10.50 1.09 -21.36
C ASN A 297 -11.53 0.81 -20.23
N SER A 298 -11.57 -0.42 -19.70
CA SER A 298 -12.45 -0.82 -18.61
C SER A 298 -11.73 -0.76 -17.26
N ASN A 299 -11.28 0.44 -16.87
CA ASN A 299 -10.39 0.68 -15.73
C ASN A 299 -11.07 1.17 -14.45
N TYR A 300 -12.39 0.99 -14.34
CA TYR A 300 -13.19 1.41 -13.18
C TYR A 300 -13.92 0.23 -12.52
N SER A 301 -14.32 0.41 -11.27
CA SER A 301 -15.08 -0.57 -10.48
C SER A 301 -16.49 -0.85 -11.02
N VAL A 302 -16.97 -0.03 -11.96
CA VAL A 302 -18.27 -0.18 -12.63
C VAL A 302 -18.06 -0.31 -14.13
N LEU A 303 -18.64 -1.35 -14.73
CA LEU A 303 -18.73 -1.53 -16.16
C LEU A 303 -20.18 -1.30 -16.60
N LEU A 304 -20.36 -0.44 -17.61
CA LEU A 304 -21.65 -0.16 -18.24
C LEU A 304 -21.62 -0.68 -19.67
N ILE A 305 -22.63 -1.47 -20.05
CA ILE A 305 -22.89 -1.89 -21.43
C ILE A 305 -24.20 -1.25 -21.83
N SER A 306 -24.12 -0.19 -22.63
CA SER A 306 -25.27 0.55 -23.11
C SER A 306 -25.74 0.00 -24.45
N SER A 307 -27.05 0.00 -24.67
CA SER A 307 -27.66 -0.50 -25.90
C SER A 307 -27.23 -1.92 -26.22
N ALA A 308 -27.35 -2.80 -25.22
CA ALA A 308 -26.84 -4.17 -25.30
C ALA A 308 -27.47 -4.96 -26.45
N THR A 309 -26.63 -5.73 -27.11
CA THR A 309 -26.96 -6.64 -28.21
C THR A 309 -26.72 -8.08 -27.79
N ARG A 310 -27.18 -9.06 -28.57
CA ARG A 310 -26.88 -10.49 -28.34
C ARG A 310 -25.36 -10.74 -28.34
N GLY A 311 -24.61 -9.97 -29.12
CA GLY A 311 -23.14 -10.00 -29.13
C GLY A 311 -22.50 -9.59 -27.80
N ASP A 312 -23.22 -8.96 -26.87
CA ASP A 312 -22.73 -8.60 -25.54
C ASP A 312 -22.97 -9.70 -24.50
N GLN A 313 -23.80 -10.70 -24.79
CA GLN A 313 -24.02 -11.86 -23.91
C GLN A 313 -22.72 -12.62 -23.66
N GLY A 314 -22.50 -13.05 -22.42
CA GLY A 314 -21.30 -13.75 -22.00
C GLY A 314 -21.00 -13.65 -20.51
N LEU A 315 -19.87 -14.24 -20.11
CA LEU A 315 -19.38 -14.21 -18.73
C LEU A 315 -18.42 -13.03 -18.52
N TYR A 316 -18.74 -12.19 -17.56
CA TYR A 316 -17.97 -11.02 -17.18
C TYR A 316 -17.20 -11.28 -15.89
N THR A 317 -15.90 -11.00 -15.91
CA THR A 317 -15.04 -10.99 -14.72
C THR A 317 -14.28 -9.66 -14.65
N CYS A 318 -13.88 -9.29 -13.44
CA CYS A 318 -12.99 -8.16 -13.22
C CYS A 318 -11.77 -8.61 -12.45
N THR A 319 -10.60 -8.22 -12.93
CA THR A 319 -9.36 -8.35 -12.17
C THR A 319 -9.12 -7.00 -11.48
N VAL A 320 -9.05 -7.03 -10.15
CA VAL A 320 -8.68 -5.87 -9.33
C VAL A 320 -7.23 -6.05 -8.92
N SER A 321 -6.41 -5.03 -9.12
CA SER A 321 -4.98 -5.07 -8.78
C SER A 321 -4.53 -3.82 -8.07
N ASN A 322 -3.62 -4.01 -7.13
CA ASN A 322 -2.75 -2.96 -6.60
C ASN A 322 -1.29 -3.38 -6.87
N PRO A 323 -0.29 -2.56 -6.50
CA PRO A 323 1.12 -2.91 -6.72
C PRO A 323 1.58 -4.23 -6.07
N GLU A 324 0.85 -4.73 -5.07
CA GLU A 324 1.27 -5.84 -4.22
C GLU A 324 0.52 -7.15 -4.50
N SER A 325 -0.69 -7.08 -5.02
CA SER A 325 -1.50 -8.25 -5.31
C SER A 325 -2.56 -7.98 -6.38
N SER A 326 -3.12 -9.07 -6.89
CA SER A 326 -4.28 -9.03 -7.75
C SER A 326 -5.24 -10.15 -7.37
N GLU A 327 -6.53 -9.84 -7.39
CA GLU A 327 -7.61 -10.80 -7.21
C GLU A 327 -8.61 -10.66 -8.35
N THR A 328 -9.18 -11.79 -8.78
CA THR A 328 -10.21 -11.81 -9.83
C THR A 328 -11.53 -12.19 -9.22
N THR A 329 -12.58 -11.46 -9.59
CA THR A 329 -13.95 -11.72 -9.11
C THR A 329 -14.46 -13.08 -9.58
N PHE A 330 -15.53 -13.55 -8.93
CA PHE A 330 -16.38 -14.56 -9.58
C PHE A 330 -17.00 -14.00 -10.87
N SER A 331 -17.38 -14.90 -11.77
CA SER A 331 -17.97 -14.53 -13.06
C SER A 331 -19.45 -14.20 -12.94
N ALA A 332 -19.88 -13.13 -13.60
CA ALA A 332 -21.28 -12.74 -13.75
C ALA A 332 -21.76 -12.96 -15.18
N MET A 333 -22.91 -13.62 -15.38
CA MET A 333 -23.50 -13.81 -16.70
C MET A 333 -24.32 -12.59 -17.12
N LEU A 334 -24.12 -12.07 -18.33
CA LEU A 334 -25.08 -11.21 -19.01
C LEU A 334 -25.96 -12.06 -19.93
N THR A 335 -27.27 -12.03 -19.74
CA THR A 335 -28.24 -12.55 -20.70
C THR A 335 -28.98 -11.38 -21.34
N VAL A 336 -29.05 -11.36 -22.67
CA VAL A 336 -29.80 -10.34 -23.41
C VAL A 336 -31.01 -11.01 -24.04
N GLU A 337 -32.20 -10.67 -23.55
CA GLU A 337 -33.47 -11.16 -24.08
C GLU A 337 -33.89 -10.28 -25.26
N MET A 338 -33.88 -10.85 -26.45
CA MET A 338 -34.39 -10.19 -27.65
C MET A 338 -35.87 -10.54 -27.76
N TYR A 339 -36.75 -9.54 -27.65
CA TYR A 339 -38.15 -9.69 -28.03
C TYR A 339 -38.27 -9.53 -29.55
N CYS A 340 -38.03 -10.62 -30.27
CA CYS A 340 -38.39 -10.69 -31.68
C CYS A 340 -39.89 -10.97 -31.76
N PRO A 341 -40.67 -10.15 -32.46
CA PRO A 341 -42.09 -10.39 -32.53
C PRO A 341 -42.33 -11.69 -33.32
N ASP A 342 -43.21 -12.53 -32.78
CA ASP A 342 -43.54 -13.96 -33.05
C ASP A 342 -43.84 -14.39 -34.51
N TRP A 343 -43.41 -13.62 -35.53
CA TRP A 343 -43.73 -13.82 -36.95
C TRP A 343 -42.53 -13.98 -37.87
N SER A 344 -41.29 -14.03 -37.37
CA SER A 344 -40.13 -14.38 -38.22
C SER A 344 -39.63 -15.81 -37.93
N PRO A 345 -40.12 -16.85 -38.63
CA PRO A 345 -39.54 -18.19 -38.57
C PRO A 345 -38.15 -18.31 -39.25
N TYR A 346 -37.53 -17.17 -39.59
CA TYR A 346 -36.31 -17.10 -40.41
C TYR A 346 -35.16 -16.29 -39.76
N ASP A 347 -35.37 -15.81 -38.53
CA ASP A 347 -34.34 -15.21 -37.69
C ASP A 347 -33.77 -16.34 -36.81
N PHE A 348 -32.72 -16.98 -37.30
CA PHE A 348 -32.18 -18.21 -36.69
C PHE A 348 -31.25 -17.89 -35.52
N ASN A 349 -30.73 -16.66 -35.48
CA ASN A 349 -29.84 -16.20 -34.45
C ASN A 349 -30.55 -15.30 -33.40
N ASP A 350 -31.89 -15.28 -33.39
CA ASP A 350 -32.81 -14.38 -32.67
C ASP A 350 -32.22 -12.98 -32.39
N ASP A 351 -31.69 -12.30 -33.41
CA ASP A 351 -31.19 -10.91 -33.31
C ASP A 351 -32.21 -9.87 -33.81
N CYS A 352 -33.38 -10.33 -34.23
CA CYS A 352 -34.51 -9.59 -34.77
C CYS A 352 -34.22 -8.86 -36.09
N ILE A 353 -33.18 -9.29 -36.81
CA ILE A 353 -32.81 -8.89 -38.16
C ILE A 353 -32.75 -10.16 -39.02
N ILE A 354 -33.06 -10.07 -40.32
CA ILE A 354 -32.82 -11.18 -41.25
C ILE A 354 -31.61 -10.77 -42.10
N ASP A 355 -30.47 -11.41 -41.89
CA ASP A 355 -29.24 -11.11 -42.62
C ASP A 355 -28.44 -12.34 -43.08
N LEU A 356 -27.18 -12.12 -43.48
CA LEU A 356 -26.30 -13.17 -44.00
C LEU A 356 -25.85 -14.15 -42.91
N VAL A 357 -25.91 -13.77 -41.64
CA VAL A 357 -25.59 -14.61 -40.48
C VAL A 357 -26.68 -15.64 -40.27
N ASP A 358 -27.96 -15.26 -40.37
CA ASP A 358 -29.09 -16.21 -40.33
C ASP A 358 -28.99 -17.26 -41.42
N PHE A 359 -28.57 -16.84 -42.63
CA PHE A 359 -28.34 -17.76 -43.73
C PHE A 359 -27.21 -18.77 -43.43
N ALA A 360 -26.15 -18.30 -42.76
CA ALA A 360 -25.03 -19.16 -42.40
C ALA A 360 -25.41 -20.18 -41.32
N GLU A 361 -26.20 -19.78 -40.33
CA GLU A 361 -26.72 -20.67 -39.28
C GLU A 361 -27.71 -21.69 -39.84
N PHE A 362 -28.63 -21.26 -40.71
CA PHE A 362 -29.51 -22.15 -41.45
C PHE A 362 -28.73 -23.18 -42.29
N ALA A 363 -27.73 -22.73 -43.06
CA ALA A 363 -26.91 -23.62 -43.87
C ALA A 363 -26.09 -24.62 -43.03
N ALA A 364 -25.67 -24.23 -41.82
CA ALA A 364 -24.99 -25.12 -40.88
C ALA A 364 -25.93 -26.20 -40.32
N HIS A 365 -27.17 -25.82 -39.94
CA HIS A 365 -28.20 -26.75 -39.51
C HIS A 365 -28.61 -27.74 -40.60
N TRP A 366 -28.68 -27.27 -41.85
CA TRP A 366 -29.04 -28.09 -43.02
C TRP A 366 -28.01 -29.17 -43.37
N LEU A 367 -26.73 -28.94 -43.02
CA LEU A 367 -25.67 -29.93 -43.20
C LEU A 367 -25.70 -31.05 -42.14
N ASP A 368 -26.42 -30.86 -41.04
CA ASP A 368 -26.52 -31.81 -39.93
C ASP A 368 -27.85 -32.60 -39.98
N GLU A 369 -28.94 -32.00 -40.46
CA GLU A 369 -30.24 -32.68 -40.65
C GLU A 369 -30.89 -32.33 -42.00
N ASP A 370 -31.19 -33.35 -42.82
CA ASP A 370 -31.91 -33.28 -44.11
C ASP A 370 -33.39 -32.82 -43.92
N LEU A 371 -33.63 -31.61 -43.41
CA LEU A 371 -34.98 -31.09 -43.17
C LEU A 371 -35.17 -29.66 -43.73
N VAL A 372 -36.14 -29.60 -44.66
CA VAL A 372 -36.88 -28.44 -45.21
C VAL A 372 -36.32 -27.75 -46.48
N ASP A 373 -37.26 -27.39 -47.35
CA ASP A 373 -37.18 -27.07 -48.78
C ASP A 373 -36.49 -25.73 -49.08
N PHE A 374 -35.24 -25.80 -49.55
CA PHE A 374 -34.39 -24.69 -49.98
C PHE A 374 -35.07 -23.72 -50.97
N ALA A 375 -36.06 -24.19 -51.74
CA ALA A 375 -36.72 -23.38 -52.77
C ALA A 375 -37.52 -22.19 -52.20
N GLU A 376 -38.09 -22.33 -51.00
CA GLU A 376 -38.96 -21.32 -50.41
C GLU A 376 -38.16 -20.19 -49.74
N PHE A 377 -37.04 -20.52 -49.10
CA PHE A 377 -36.11 -19.56 -48.51
C PHE A 377 -35.37 -18.73 -49.59
N ALA A 378 -34.86 -19.39 -50.64
CA ALA A 378 -34.13 -18.72 -51.71
C ALA A 378 -35.00 -17.71 -52.48
N ALA A 379 -36.30 -17.99 -52.61
CA ALA A 379 -37.24 -17.08 -53.27
C ALA A 379 -37.45 -15.78 -52.46
N HIS A 380 -37.49 -15.86 -51.13
CA HIS A 380 -37.67 -14.68 -50.27
C HIS A 380 -36.40 -13.81 -50.19
N TRP A 381 -35.22 -14.44 -50.12
CA TRP A 381 -33.94 -13.71 -50.13
C TRP A 381 -33.73 -12.92 -51.42
N LEU A 382 -34.12 -13.48 -52.57
CA LEU A 382 -34.08 -12.78 -53.85
C LEU A 382 -35.04 -11.57 -53.88
N ASP A 383 -36.25 -11.72 -53.33
CA ASP A 383 -37.24 -10.64 -53.28
C ASP A 383 -36.79 -9.47 -52.37
N GLU A 384 -36.16 -9.77 -51.23
CA GLU A 384 -35.64 -8.76 -50.30
C GLU A 384 -34.42 -8.00 -50.84
N LYS A 385 -33.58 -8.66 -51.67
CA LYS A 385 -32.48 -8.00 -52.38
C LYS A 385 -32.90 -7.37 -53.71
N GLY A 386 -34.16 -7.54 -54.13
CA GLY A 386 -34.71 -7.04 -55.38
C GLY A 386 -34.03 -7.64 -56.63
N ILE A 387 -33.62 -8.91 -56.56
CA ILE A 387 -32.90 -9.65 -57.61
C ILE A 387 -33.82 -10.60 -58.37
#